data_AF-A0AAU1GAY0-F1
#
_entry.id   AF-A0AAU1GAY0-F1
#
_cell.length_a   1.000
_cell.length_b   1.000
_cell.length_c   1.000
_cell.angle_alpha   90.00
_cell.angle_beta   90.00
_cell.angle_gamma   90.00
#
_symmetry.space_group_name_H-M   'P 1'
#
loop_
_entity.id
_entity.type
_entity.pdbx_description
1 polymer ?
#
loop_
_entity_poly.entity_id
_entity_poly.type
_entity_poly.pdbx_seq_one_letter_code
_entity_poly.pdbx_strand_id
1 'polypeptide(L)'
;MLRYLPFLLILALTIYAFIDCLNTPEEEVKHLPKVVWVIIILLFSIVGPVVWLAAGKKRSAVGGGRARRAQWVAPDDNPEFLKSLRDEQEKKKDTGKDKD
;
A
#
# COMPACT_ATOMS: atom_id res chain seq x y z
N MET A 1 33.10 24.51 -2.23
CA MET A 1 31.69 24.35 -1.82
C MET A 1 31.17 22.92 -2.06
N LEU A 2 31.36 22.34 -3.25
CA LEU A 2 30.80 21.01 -3.61
C LEU A 2 31.33 19.80 -2.81
N ARG A 3 32.43 19.97 -2.08
CA ARG A 3 33.08 18.89 -1.30
C ARG A 3 32.24 18.41 -0.11
N TYR A 4 31.32 19.24 0.39
CA TYR A 4 30.42 18.89 1.49
C TYR A 4 29.10 18.26 1.02
N LEU A 5 28.80 18.36 -0.28
CA LEU A 5 27.57 17.82 -0.88
C LEU A 5 27.37 16.32 -0.60
N PRO A 6 28.37 15.42 -0.76
CA PRO A 6 28.18 14.00 -0.46
C PRO A 6 27.92 13.74 1.04
N PHE A 7 28.59 14.49 1.93
CA PHE A 7 28.35 14.39 3.38
C PHE A 7 26.93 14.80 3.75
N LEU A 8 26.44 15.91 3.19
CA LEU A 8 25.07 16.36 3.40
C LEU A 8 24.05 15.36 2.87
N LEU A 9 24.30 14.73 1.72
CA LEU A 9 23.39 13.70 1.18
C LEU A 9 23.34 12.46 2.07
N ILE A 10 24.48 11.97 2.54
CA ILE A 10 24.53 10.81 3.44
C ILE A 10 23.80 11.15 4.75
N LEU A 11 24.06 12.33 5.31
CA LEU A 11 23.40 12.78 6.53
C LEU A 11 21.88 12.89 6.34
N ALA A 12 21.44 13.53 5.26
CA ALA A 12 20.03 13.66 4.92
C ALA A 12 19.36 12.29 4.70
N LEU A 13 20.03 11.37 3.99
CA LEU A 13 19.55 10.00 3.78
C LEU A 13 19.41 9.24 5.11
N THR A 14 20.38 9.40 6.02
CA THR A 14 20.37 8.77 7.33
C THR A 14 19.20 9.27 8.17
N ILE A 15 19.04 10.60 8.27
CA ILE A 15 17.95 11.23 9.02
C ILE A 15 16.60 10.82 8.42
N TYR A 16 16.47 10.86 7.10
CA TYR A 16 15.25 10.46 6.41
C TYR A 16 14.89 9.01 6.71
N ALA A 17 15.82 8.07 6.55
CA ALA A 17 15.56 6.66 6.83
C ALA A 17 15.26 6.40 8.31
N PHE A 18 15.89 7.14 9.22
CA PHE A 18 15.62 7.05 10.65
C PHE A 18 14.19 7.50 10.99
N ILE A 19 13.77 8.66 10.49
CA ILE A 19 12.39 9.16 10.67
C ILE A 19 11.39 8.19 10.02
N ASP A 20 11.70 7.71 8.82
CA ASP A 20 10.87 6.76 8.09
C ASP A 20 10.73 5.42 8.85
N CYS A 21 11.79 4.97 9.52
CA CYS A 21 11.76 3.80 10.39
C CYS A 21 10.88 4.01 11.62
N LEU A 22 10.98 5.18 12.27
CA LEU A 22 10.14 5.51 13.42
C LEU A 22 8.65 5.65 13.06
N ASN A 23 8.34 6.20 11.89
CA ASN A 23 6.96 6.36 11.43
C ASN A 23 6.32 5.06 10.93
N THR A 24 7.12 4.02 10.64
CA THR A 24 6.57 2.73 10.18
C THR A 24 5.99 1.95 11.37
N PRO A 25 4.71 1.51 11.30
CA PRO A 25 4.10 0.69 12.35
C PRO A 25 4.73 -0.73 12.36
N GLU A 26 4.81 -1.35 13.54
CA GLU A 26 5.55 -2.61 13.74
C GLU A 26 5.04 -3.77 12.86
N GLU A 27 3.75 -3.75 12.54
CA GLU A 27 3.08 -4.73 11.66
C GLU A 27 3.48 -4.63 10.17
N GLU A 28 4.07 -3.51 9.76
CA GLU A 28 4.63 -3.31 8.42
C GLU A 28 6.14 -3.56 8.35
N VAL A 29 6.83 -3.59 9.50
CA VAL A 29 8.27 -3.86 9.59
C VAL A 29 8.53 -5.34 9.28
N LYS A 30 9.49 -5.60 8.39
CA LYS A 30 9.86 -6.97 8.00
C LYS A 30 11.18 -7.42 8.63
N HIS A 31 11.30 -8.75 8.74
CA HIS A 31 12.49 -9.54 9.10
C HIS A 31 13.04 -9.36 10.52
N LEU A 32 13.12 -8.12 11.02
CA LEU A 32 13.74 -7.80 12.30
C LEU A 32 12.85 -6.86 13.12
N PRO A 33 12.95 -6.88 14.46
CA PRO A 33 12.28 -5.93 15.33
C PRO A 33 12.66 -4.49 14.99
N LYS A 34 11.71 -3.55 15.15
CA LYS A 34 11.91 -2.13 14.87
C LYS A 34 13.17 -1.54 15.52
N VAL A 35 13.45 -1.94 16.76
CA VAL A 35 14.64 -1.51 17.52
C VAL A 35 15.94 -1.90 16.81
N VAL A 36 16.00 -3.10 16.23
CA VAL A 36 17.21 -3.59 15.52
C VAL A 36 17.45 -2.75 14.26
N TRP A 37 16.39 -2.41 13.52
CA TRP A 37 16.49 -1.55 12.35
C TRP A 37 17.00 -0.14 12.69
N VAL A 38 16.51 0.44 13.78
CA VAL A 38 16.99 1.74 14.27
C VAL A 38 18.48 1.70 14.60
N ILE A 39 18.94 0.64 15.28
CA ILE A 39 20.36 0.45 15.61
C ILE A 39 21.20 0.30 14.33
N ILE A 40 20.73 -0.46 13.34
CA ILE A 40 21.42 -0.63 12.05
C ILE A 40 21.56 0.71 11.32
N ILE A 41 20.52 1.54 11.28
CA ILE A 41 20.54 2.86 10.62
C ILE A 41 21.55 3.80 11.31
N LEU A 42 21.63 3.76 12.65
CA LEU A 42 22.55 4.59 13.42
C LEU A 42 24.01 4.12 13.32
N LEU A 43 24.27 2.82 13.43
CA LEU A 43 25.63 2.26 13.38
C LEU A 43 26.21 2.28 11.97
N PHE A 44 25.37 2.15 10.94
CA PHE A 44 25.79 2.08 9.55
C PHE A 44 25.09 3.18 8.74
N SER A 45 25.60 4.42 8.80
CA SER A 45 24.95 5.61 8.20
C SER A 45 24.75 5.56 6.68
N ILE A 46 25.39 4.63 5.96
CA ILE A 46 25.15 4.43 4.52
C ILE A 46 24.36 3.14 4.29
N VAL A 47 24.87 2.02 4.79
CA VAL A 47 24.30 0.70 4.54
C VAL A 47 22.94 0.55 5.22
N GLY A 48 22.78 1.05 6.44
CA GLY A 48 21.55 0.94 7.21
C GLY A 48 20.36 1.62 6.52
N PRO A 49 20.45 2.91 6.13
CA PRO A 49 19.40 3.57 5.35
C PRO A 49 19.06 2.85 4.04
N VAL A 50 20.07 2.40 3.29
CA VAL A 50 19.86 1.71 2.01
C VAL A 50 19.10 0.40 2.21
N VAL A 51 19.50 -0.40 3.20
CA VAL A 51 18.90 -1.71 3.50
C VAL A 51 17.50 -1.54 4.11
N TRP A 52 17.29 -0.52 4.96
CA TRP A 52 15.98 -0.15 5.49
C TRP A 52 15.02 0.22 4.37
N LEU A 53 15.45 1.11 3.46
CA LEU A 53 14.62 1.48 2.33
C LEU A 53 14.30 0.25 1.50
N ALA A 54 15.30 -0.58 1.14
CA ALA A 54 15.15 -1.77 0.30
C ALA A 54 14.20 -2.84 0.88
N ALA A 55 14.37 -3.21 2.14
CA ALA A 55 13.76 -4.42 2.72
C ALA A 55 13.06 -4.18 4.08
N GLY A 56 13.14 -2.98 4.65
CA GLY A 56 12.68 -2.69 6.02
C GLY A 56 11.17 -2.68 6.22
N LYS A 57 10.39 -2.42 5.16
CA LYS A 57 8.93 -2.36 5.26
C LYS A 57 8.20 -3.02 4.09
N LYS A 58 6.95 -3.43 4.32
CA LYS A 58 5.98 -3.69 3.24
C LYS A 58 5.74 -2.39 2.48
N ARG A 59 6.50 -2.14 1.43
CA ARG A 59 6.18 -1.06 0.51
C ARG A 59 4.83 -1.41 -0.13
N SER A 60 3.75 -0.75 0.28
CA SER A 60 2.59 -0.60 -0.58
C SER A 60 3.13 0.19 -1.76
N ALA A 61 3.48 -0.51 -2.83
CA ALA A 61 4.32 0.04 -3.86
C ALA A 61 3.67 1.32 -4.39
N VAL A 62 4.35 2.45 -4.21
CA VAL A 62 4.05 3.71 -4.89
C VAL A 62 4.15 3.38 -6.39
N GLY A 63 3.00 3.09 -7.00
CA GLY A 63 2.88 2.63 -8.40
C GLY A 63 2.84 1.11 -8.65
N GLY A 64 2.78 0.26 -7.63
CA GLY A 64 2.86 -1.20 -7.81
C GLY A 64 1.90 -2.00 -6.95
N GLY A 65 0.92 -1.34 -6.33
CA GLY A 65 -0.34 -2.03 -6.16
C GLY A 65 -0.74 -2.54 -7.53
N ARG A 66 -0.72 -3.86 -7.72
CA ARG A 66 -1.97 -4.50 -8.07
C ARG A 66 -2.99 -3.92 -7.08
N ALA A 67 -3.52 -2.72 -7.39
CA ALA A 67 -4.95 -2.56 -7.44
C ALA A 67 -5.35 -3.86 -8.10
N ARG A 68 -5.81 -4.81 -7.26
CA ARG A 68 -6.73 -5.85 -7.67
C ARG A 68 -7.60 -5.08 -8.62
N ARG A 69 -7.33 -5.19 -9.93
CA ARG A 69 -7.98 -4.33 -10.91
C ARG A 69 -9.42 -4.54 -10.50
N ALA A 70 -10.07 -3.49 -10.02
CA ALA A 70 -11.48 -3.39 -10.28
C ALA A 70 -11.44 -3.32 -11.81
N GLN A 71 -11.33 -4.51 -12.42
CA GLN A 71 -11.38 -4.68 -13.84
C GLN A 71 -12.76 -4.16 -14.05
N TRP A 72 -12.84 -2.97 -14.62
CA TRP A 72 -14.10 -2.35 -14.91
C TRP A 72 -14.79 -3.35 -15.84
N VAL A 73 -15.69 -4.13 -15.25
CA VAL A 73 -16.53 -5.08 -15.95
C VAL A 73 -17.73 -4.26 -16.36
N ALA A 74 -17.97 -4.19 -17.66
CA ALA A 74 -19.12 -3.47 -18.16
C ALA A 74 -20.39 -4.07 -17.52
N PRO A 75 -21.39 -3.25 -17.15
CA PRO A 75 -22.56 -3.74 -16.40
C PRO A 75 -23.28 -4.93 -17.04
N ASP A 76 -23.25 -5.05 -18.38
CA ASP A 76 -23.77 -6.17 -19.17
C ASP A 76 -23.02 -7.49 -18.96
N ASP A 77 -21.72 -7.44 -18.67
CA ASP A 77 -20.87 -8.62 -18.41
C ASP A 77 -20.79 -9.00 -16.92
N ASN A 78 -21.41 -8.23 -16.01
CA ASN A 78 -21.37 -8.49 -14.57
C ASN A 78 -22.53 -9.40 -14.12
N PRO A 79 -22.25 -10.65 -13.68
CA PRO A 79 -23.31 -11.58 -13.27
C PRO A 79 -24.11 -11.09 -12.05
N GLU A 80 -23.50 -10.34 -11.13
CA GLU A 80 -24.19 -9.75 -9.97
C GLU A 80 -25.21 -8.69 -10.42
N PHE A 81 -24.84 -7.87 -11.42
CA PHE A 81 -25.72 -6.84 -11.98
C PHE A 81 -26.91 -7.46 -12.71
N LEU A 82 -26.68 -8.45 -13.58
CA LEU A 82 -27.76 -9.17 -14.28
C LEU A 82 -28.72 -9.87 -13.31
N LYS A 83 -28.20 -10.37 -12.18
CA LYS A 83 -29.04 -10.96 -11.13
C LYS A 83 -29.95 -9.92 -10.48
N SER A 84 -29.43 -8.73 -10.13
CA SER A 84 -30.26 -7.66 -9.56
C SER A 84 -31.40 -7.23 -10.48
N LEU A 85 -31.19 -7.19 -11.80
CA LEU A 85 -32.25 -6.88 -12.78
C LEU A 85 -33.35 -7.94 -12.80
N ARG A 86 -32.99 -9.23 -12.68
CA ARG A 86 -33.96 -10.33 -12.60
C ARG A 86 -34.80 -10.24 -11.33
N ASP A 87 -34.15 -10.00 -10.19
CA ASP A 87 -34.83 -9.91 -8.89
C ASP A 87 -35.81 -8.71 -8.85
N GLU A 88 -35.45 -7.59 -9.51
CA GLU A 88 -36.32 -6.42 -9.64
C GLU A 88 -37.53 -6.67 -10.55
N GLN A 89 -37.35 -7.41 -11.64
CA GLN A 89 -38.45 -7.84 -12.51
C GLN A 89 -39.43 -8.79 -11.80
N GLU A 90 -38.93 -9.71 -10.97
CA GLU A 90 -39.76 -10.65 -10.22
C GLU A 90 -40.65 -9.92 -9.21
N LYS A 91 -40.09 -8.98 -8.44
CA LYS A 91 -40.87 -8.12 -7.53
C LYS A 91 -41.95 -7.33 -8.25
N LYS A 92 -41.64 -6.78 -9.44
CA LYS A 92 -42.60 -5.99 -10.21
C LYS A 92 -43.78 -6.84 -10.70
N LYS A 93 -43.54 -8.10 -11.08
CA LYS A 93 -44.61 -9.03 -11.49
C LYS A 93 -45.52 -9.40 -10.34
N ASP A 94 -44.96 -9.64 -9.16
CA ASP A 94 -45.72 -10.01 -7.96
C ASP A 94 -46.67 -8.87 -7.55
N THR A 95 -46.16 -7.64 -7.48
CA THR A 95 -46.98 -6.45 -7.17
C THR A 95 -48.02 -6.07 -8.23
N GLY A 96 -47.87 -6.56 -9.46
CA GLY A 96 -48.84 -6.37 -10.54
C GLY A 96 -49.97 -7.39 -10.50
N LYS A 97 -49.68 -8.61 -10.04
CA LYS A 97 -50.63 -9.72 -9.96
C LYS A 97 -51.62 -9.58 -8.81
N ASP A 98 -51.23 -8.86 -7.75
CA ASP A 98 -52.12 -8.52 -6.62
C ASP A 98 -53.12 -7.39 -6.94
N LYS A 99 -52.99 -6.74 -8.11
CA LYS A 99 -53.85 -5.62 -8.53
C LYS A 99 -54.92 -5.98 -9.57
N ASP A 100 -54.91 -7.22 -10.08
CA ASP A 100 -55.93 -7.78 -10.99
C ASP A 100 -56.83 -8.77 -10.22
#